data_AF-A0A1Y1I2C0-F1
#
_entry.id   AF-A0A1Y1I2C0-F1
#
_cell.length_a   1.000
_cell.length_b   1.000
_cell.length_c   1.000
_cell.angle_alpha   90.00
_cell.angle_beta   90.00
_cell.angle_gamma   90.00
#
_symmetry.space_group_name_H-M   'P 1'
#
loop_
_entity.id
_entity.type
_entity.pdbx_description
1 polymer ?
#
loop_
_entity_poly.entity_id
_entity_poly.type
_entity_poly.pdbx_seq_one_letter_code
_entity_poly.pdbx_strand_id
1 'polypeptide(L)'
;MQLASGVGRRNLNVRIRASSSDSNVEPPAWELKPEVPKEYWFAVTEANKMLLHGPQLETVLRDAVERAERSNLPRNTWLIFEPTFLEEHPGLKGVKKDMKGQVAAIVSTNQDWMIQIVKPMLPGVVIGKFLFPSKYIKDPLASAIKASPNVPSGAGIWH
;
A
#
# COMPACT_ATOMS: atom_id res chain seq x y z
N MET A 1 70.41 27.78 14.43
CA MET A 1 69.33 28.69 14.03
C MET A 1 68.66 28.11 12.79
N GLN A 2 67.33 27.91 12.87
CA GLN A 2 66.31 27.85 11.79
C GLN A 2 66.44 26.80 10.68
N LEU A 3 65.37 26.27 10.06
CA LEU A 3 63.99 25.91 10.39
C LEU A 3 63.49 25.11 9.16
N ALA A 4 62.46 24.29 9.41
CA ALA A 4 61.70 23.42 8.50
C ALA A 4 61.43 23.89 7.05
N SER A 5 61.25 22.94 6.13
CA SER A 5 59.97 22.62 5.44
C SER A 5 60.18 21.92 4.10
N GLY A 6 59.44 20.83 3.84
CA GLY A 6 59.45 20.16 2.54
C GLY A 6 58.48 18.97 2.47
N VAL A 7 57.18 19.27 2.45
CA VAL A 7 56.09 18.29 2.22
C VAL A 7 56.05 17.94 0.73
N GLY A 8 56.36 16.68 0.38
CA GLY A 8 56.24 16.13 -0.97
C GLY A 8 55.21 15.01 -1.03
N ARG A 9 54.03 15.33 -1.56
CA ARG A 9 52.89 14.42 -1.79
C ARG A 9 53.27 13.32 -2.80
N ARG A 10 53.04 12.05 -2.46
CA ARG A 10 53.04 10.94 -3.43
C ARG A 10 51.64 10.33 -3.49
N ASN A 11 50.96 10.61 -4.59
CA ASN A 11 49.69 9.99 -4.97
C ASN A 11 49.94 8.54 -5.38
N LEU A 12 49.37 7.59 -4.65
CA LEU A 12 49.26 6.19 -5.07
C LEU A 12 47.83 5.93 -5.55
N ASN A 13 47.66 5.94 -6.87
CA ASN A 13 46.45 5.47 -7.54
C ASN A 13 46.33 3.96 -7.35
N VAL A 14 45.46 3.51 -6.44
CA VAL A 14 44.99 2.12 -6.41
C VAL A 14 43.81 2.01 -7.38
N ARG A 15 44.05 1.40 -8.54
CA ARG A 15 43.00 0.90 -9.43
C ARG A 15 42.40 -0.37 -8.80
N ILE A 16 41.28 -0.25 -8.11
CA ILE A 16 40.47 -1.43 -7.77
C ILE A 16 39.67 -1.82 -9.00
N ARG A 17 39.99 -2.97 -9.59
CA ARG A 17 39.13 -3.67 -10.54
C ARG A 17 37.83 -4.03 -9.81
N ALA A 18 36.71 -3.48 -10.25
CA ALA A 18 35.40 -4.00 -9.89
C ALA A 18 35.28 -5.39 -10.52
N SER A 19 35.50 -6.43 -9.72
CA SER A 19 35.09 -7.80 -10.05
C SER A 19 33.63 -7.92 -9.68
N SER A 20 32.76 -7.76 -10.67
CA SER A 20 31.34 -8.08 -10.58
C SER A 20 31.23 -9.59 -10.35
N SER A 21 31.01 -9.99 -9.11
CA SER A 21 30.73 -11.36 -8.74
C SER A 21 29.42 -11.38 -7.99
N ASP A 22 28.41 -11.89 -8.68
CA ASP A 22 27.13 -12.36 -8.17
C ASP A 22 27.25 -12.79 -6.71
N SER A 23 26.60 -12.05 -5.83
CA SER A 23 26.44 -12.48 -4.46
C SER A 23 25.03 -12.09 -4.04
N ASN A 24 24.11 -13.02 -4.31
CA ASN A 24 22.85 -13.14 -3.59
C ASN A 24 23.19 -13.49 -2.12
N VAL A 25 23.61 -12.48 -1.37
CA VAL A 25 23.78 -12.57 0.08
C VAL A 25 22.42 -12.22 0.67
N GLU A 26 21.71 -13.23 1.17
CA GLU A 26 20.60 -12.94 2.09
C GLU A 26 21.15 -12.09 3.24
N PRO A 27 20.55 -10.93 3.51
CA PRO A 27 21.03 -10.05 4.58
C PRO A 27 21.01 -10.80 5.92
N PRO A 28 22.00 -10.57 6.80
CA PRO A 28 22.07 -11.28 8.06
C PRO A 28 20.81 -11.01 8.91
N ALA A 29 20.38 -11.97 9.72
CA ALA A 29 19.11 -11.93 10.47
C ALA A 29 18.90 -10.69 11.37
N TRP A 30 19.96 -9.93 11.67
CA TRP A 30 19.92 -8.67 12.43
C TRP A 30 19.71 -7.42 11.56
N GLU A 31 19.76 -7.55 10.23
CA GLU A 31 19.47 -6.52 9.24
C GLU A 31 18.03 -6.64 8.69
N LEU A 32 17.13 -7.15 9.52
CA LEU A 32 15.70 -6.93 9.35
C LEU A 32 15.42 -5.46 9.69
N LYS A 33 15.46 -4.59 8.68
CA LYS A 33 14.97 -3.21 8.84
C LYS A 33 13.52 -3.32 9.29
N PRO A 34 13.11 -2.79 10.47
CA PRO A 34 11.71 -2.75 10.81
C PRO A 34 11.01 -1.97 9.70
N GLU A 35 10.09 -2.60 8.99
CA GLU A 35 9.32 -1.92 7.95
C GLU A 35 8.61 -0.74 8.62
N VAL A 36 8.96 0.47 8.20
CA VAL A 36 8.37 1.69 8.75
C VAL A 36 6.87 1.62 8.49
N PRO A 37 6.02 1.69 9.53
CA PRO A 37 4.58 1.61 9.36
C PRO A 37 4.09 2.67 8.38
N LYS A 38 3.38 2.22 7.35
CA LYS A 38 2.78 3.08 6.32
C LYS A 38 1.32 3.34 6.66
N GLU A 39 0.86 4.53 6.31
CA GLU A 39 -0.54 4.92 6.45
C GLU A 39 -1.38 4.45 5.26
N TYR A 40 -2.48 3.78 5.57
CA TYR A 40 -3.50 3.34 4.62
C TYR A 40 -4.78 4.10 4.92
N TRP A 41 -5.30 4.79 3.92
CA TRP A 41 -6.59 5.44 3.94
C TRP A 41 -7.64 4.52 3.35
N PHE A 42 -8.85 4.55 3.90
CA PHE A 42 -9.96 3.77 3.38
C PHE A 42 -11.25 4.58 3.31
N ALA A 43 -12.11 4.21 2.37
CA ALA A 43 -13.49 4.67 2.25
C ALA A 43 -14.40 3.44 2.18
N VAL A 44 -15.28 3.26 3.16
CA VAL A 44 -16.13 2.07 3.34
C VAL A 44 -17.61 2.45 3.22
N THR A 45 -18.36 1.65 2.46
CA THR A 45 -19.83 1.70 2.40
C THR A 45 -20.37 0.30 2.07
N GLU A 46 -21.69 0.16 2.01
CA GLU A 46 -22.33 -1.06 1.52
C GLU A 46 -21.91 -1.32 0.06
N ALA A 47 -21.57 -2.55 -0.27
CA ALA A 47 -21.08 -2.97 -1.59
C ALA A 47 -22.03 -2.54 -2.72
N ASN A 48 -23.34 -2.69 -2.53
CA ASN A 48 -24.33 -2.23 -3.51
C ASN A 48 -24.29 -0.72 -3.71
N LYS A 49 -24.11 0.08 -2.64
CA LYS A 49 -23.96 1.53 -2.74
C LYS A 49 -22.68 1.93 -3.46
N MET A 50 -21.58 1.23 -3.18
CA MET A 50 -20.32 1.43 -3.90
C MET A 50 -20.49 1.18 -5.40
N LEU A 51 -21.13 0.07 -5.76
CA LEU A 51 -21.33 -0.35 -7.14
C LEU A 51 -22.36 0.50 -7.90
N LEU A 52 -23.30 1.18 -7.21
CA LEU A 52 -24.25 2.11 -7.85
C LEU A 52 -23.57 3.29 -8.55
N HIS A 53 -22.35 3.66 -8.13
CA HIS A 53 -21.55 4.67 -8.83
C HIS A 53 -21.00 4.19 -10.18
N GLY A 54 -21.05 2.87 -10.43
CA GLY A 54 -20.94 2.25 -11.74
C GLY A 54 -19.73 2.73 -12.57
N PRO A 55 -19.93 3.14 -13.84
CA PRO A 55 -18.85 3.45 -14.77
C PRO A 55 -17.91 4.58 -14.33
N GLN A 56 -18.39 5.54 -13.53
CA GLN A 56 -17.55 6.65 -13.07
C GLN A 56 -16.49 6.17 -12.08
N LEU A 57 -16.92 5.39 -11.09
CA LEU A 57 -16.02 4.85 -10.09
C LEU A 57 -15.04 3.83 -10.71
N GLU A 58 -15.55 2.96 -11.59
CA GLU A 58 -14.71 2.00 -12.32
C GLU A 58 -13.62 2.70 -13.14
N THR A 59 -13.98 3.76 -13.86
CA THR A 59 -13.00 4.55 -14.63
C THR A 59 -11.95 5.17 -13.72
N VAL A 60 -12.34 5.77 -12.59
CA VAL A 60 -11.37 6.36 -11.66
C VAL A 60 -10.43 5.33 -11.05
N LEU A 61 -10.93 4.13 -10.73
CA LEU A 61 -10.09 3.05 -10.21
C LEU A 61 -9.15 2.50 -11.28
N ARG A 62 -9.65 2.25 -12.49
CA ARG A 62 -8.83 1.82 -13.63
C ARG A 62 -7.73 2.83 -13.95
N ASP A 63 -8.08 4.11 -14.07
CA ASP A 63 -7.14 5.19 -14.34
C ASP A 63 -6.05 5.28 -13.24
N ALA A 64 -6.41 5.04 -11.98
CA ALA A 64 -5.43 5.02 -10.89
C ALA A 64 -4.44 3.86 -11.03
N VAL A 65 -4.90 2.68 -11.43
CA VAL A 65 -4.06 1.50 -11.68
C VAL A 65 -3.16 1.73 -12.90
N GLU A 66 -3.74 2.14 -14.03
CA GLU A 66 -3.00 2.42 -15.26
C GLU A 66 -1.97 3.54 -15.05
N ARG A 67 -2.29 4.57 -14.27
CA ARG A 67 -1.33 5.64 -13.93
C ARG A 67 -0.14 5.08 -13.17
N ALA A 68 -0.36 4.18 -12.20
CA ALA A 68 0.73 3.57 -11.44
C ALA A 68 1.63 2.73 -12.36
N GLU A 69 1.02 1.91 -13.21
CA GLU A 69 1.74 1.07 -14.20
C GLU A 69 2.54 1.91 -15.19
N ARG A 70 1.90 2.92 -15.82
CA ARG A 70 2.54 3.82 -16.78
C ARG A 70 3.70 4.61 -16.16
N SER A 71 3.59 4.96 -14.88
CA SER A 71 4.63 5.69 -14.16
C SER A 71 5.70 4.78 -13.56
N ASN A 72 5.59 3.45 -13.75
CA ASN A 72 6.43 2.43 -13.10
C ASN A 72 6.48 2.62 -11.57
N LEU A 73 5.35 3.02 -10.97
CA LEU A 73 5.18 3.18 -9.54
C LEU A 73 4.46 1.98 -8.94
N PRO A 74 4.76 1.61 -7.69
CA PRO A 74 4.00 0.58 -6.99
C PRO A 74 2.51 0.94 -6.93
N ARG A 75 1.65 -0.05 -7.18
CA ARG A 75 0.20 0.09 -6.98
C ARG A 75 -0.06 0.57 -5.56
N ASN A 76 -0.94 1.57 -5.46
CA ASN A 76 -1.23 2.24 -4.20
C ASN A 76 -2.72 2.31 -3.89
N THR A 77 -3.59 1.69 -4.70
CA THR A 77 -5.05 1.81 -4.65
C THR A 77 -5.73 0.49 -4.99
N TRP A 78 -6.75 0.10 -4.22
CA TRP A 78 -7.44 -1.18 -4.32
C TRP A 78 -8.93 -1.05 -3.97
N LEU A 79 -9.78 -1.89 -4.57
CA LEU A 79 -11.17 -2.13 -4.16
C LEU A 79 -11.28 -3.53 -3.54
N ILE A 80 -11.76 -3.58 -2.30
CA ILE A 80 -11.83 -4.81 -1.51
C ILE A 80 -13.27 -5.00 -1.01
N PHE A 81 -13.86 -6.15 -1.31
CA PHE A 81 -15.13 -6.57 -0.75
C PHE A 81 -14.90 -7.33 0.56
N GLU A 82 -15.74 -7.12 1.56
CA GLU A 82 -15.59 -7.67 2.92
C GLU A 82 -14.16 -7.59 3.47
N PRO A 83 -13.57 -6.39 3.57
CA PRO A 83 -12.21 -6.22 4.08
C PRO A 83 -12.09 -6.72 5.53
N THR A 84 -11.09 -7.56 5.80
CA THR A 84 -10.89 -8.16 7.13
C THR A 84 -10.41 -7.14 8.17
N PHE A 85 -9.70 -6.09 7.75
CA PHE A 85 -9.13 -5.08 8.66
C PHE A 85 -10.19 -4.37 9.52
N LEU A 86 -11.44 -4.30 9.05
CA LEU A 86 -12.55 -3.70 9.82
C LEU A 86 -12.87 -4.49 11.09
N GLU A 87 -12.70 -5.81 11.07
CA GLU A 87 -12.96 -6.70 12.20
C GLU A 87 -11.70 -6.92 13.06
N GLU A 88 -10.53 -6.90 12.42
CA GLU A 88 -9.24 -7.14 13.09
C GLU A 88 -8.84 -5.97 14.00
N HIS A 89 -9.05 -4.73 13.55
CA HIS A 89 -8.65 -3.55 14.33
C HIS A 89 -9.74 -3.16 15.35
N PRO A 90 -9.45 -3.12 16.67
CA PRO A 90 -10.46 -2.81 17.71
C PRO A 90 -11.17 -1.47 17.50
N GLY A 91 -10.45 -0.46 16.99
CA GLY A 91 -11.01 0.86 16.69
C GLY A 91 -11.91 0.91 15.46
N LEU A 92 -11.98 -0.15 14.65
CA LEU A 92 -12.77 -0.20 13.40
C LEU A 92 -14.01 -1.12 13.50
N LYS A 93 -14.13 -1.93 14.56
CA LYS A 93 -15.26 -2.87 14.75
C LYS A 93 -16.65 -2.22 14.70
N GLY A 94 -16.73 -0.93 15.02
CA GLY A 94 -17.99 -0.18 14.97
C GLY A 94 -18.39 0.33 13.58
N VAL A 95 -17.47 0.33 12.61
CA VAL A 95 -17.69 0.96 11.28
C VAL A 95 -18.85 0.32 10.52
N LYS A 96 -19.07 -0.99 10.67
CA LYS A 96 -20.13 -1.73 9.97
C LYS A 96 -21.48 -1.67 10.67
N LYS A 97 -21.59 -1.05 11.87
CA LYS A 97 -22.79 -1.15 12.72
C LYS A 97 -24.08 -0.68 12.04
N ASP A 98 -23.98 0.35 11.19
CA ASP A 98 -25.13 0.95 10.50
C ASP A 98 -25.30 0.41 9.06
N MET A 99 -24.42 -0.48 8.61
CA MET A 99 -24.44 -1.07 7.27
C MET A 99 -25.22 -2.40 7.32
N LYS A 100 -26.26 -2.53 6.50
CA LYS A 100 -27.20 -3.67 6.55
C LYS A 100 -26.77 -4.86 5.68
N GLY A 101 -25.85 -4.64 4.75
CA GLY A 101 -25.45 -5.64 3.75
C GLY A 101 -23.95 -5.90 3.74
N GLN A 102 -23.50 -6.55 2.67
CA GLN A 102 -22.07 -6.69 2.39
C GLN A 102 -21.43 -5.31 2.28
N VAL A 103 -20.19 -5.19 2.73
CA VAL A 103 -19.43 -3.94 2.69
C VAL A 103 -18.31 -4.03 1.67
N ALA A 104 -17.98 -2.88 1.08
CA ALA A 104 -16.82 -2.73 0.23
C ALA A 104 -16.00 -1.53 0.71
N ALA A 105 -14.68 -1.64 0.58
CA ALA A 105 -13.74 -0.58 0.87
C ALA A 105 -12.88 -0.27 -0.35
N ILE A 106 -12.73 1.00 -0.64
CA ILE A 106 -11.60 1.48 -1.42
C ILE A 106 -10.49 1.78 -0.43
N VAL A 107 -9.30 1.23 -0.67
CA VAL A 107 -8.11 1.43 0.15
C VAL A 107 -7.04 2.08 -0.70
N SER A 108 -6.34 3.09 -0.16
CA SER A 108 -5.22 3.72 -0.83
C SER A 108 -4.14 4.16 0.15
N THR A 109 -2.88 4.10 -0.24
CA THR A 109 -1.79 4.77 0.49
C THR A 109 -1.55 6.20 -0.01
N ASN A 110 -2.40 6.73 -0.90
CA ASN A 110 -2.38 8.10 -1.38
C ASN A 110 -3.56 8.87 -0.75
N GLN A 111 -3.25 9.64 0.29
CA GLN A 111 -4.24 10.47 1.01
C GLN A 111 -4.93 11.46 0.08
N ASP A 112 -4.17 12.18 -0.75
CA ASP A 112 -4.74 13.26 -1.58
C ASP A 112 -5.74 12.70 -2.58
N TRP A 113 -5.42 11.57 -3.22
CA TRP A 113 -6.35 10.88 -4.11
C TRP A 113 -7.62 10.43 -3.38
N MET A 114 -7.49 9.90 -2.16
CA MET A 114 -8.65 9.50 -1.34
C MET A 114 -9.55 10.69 -1.01
N ILE A 115 -8.98 11.82 -0.56
CA ILE A 115 -9.75 12.97 -0.08
C ILE A 115 -10.30 13.82 -1.23
N GLN A 116 -9.53 13.99 -2.32
CA GLN A 116 -9.90 14.88 -3.42
C GLN A 116 -10.74 14.19 -4.49
N ILE A 117 -10.65 12.87 -4.64
CA ILE A 117 -11.33 12.14 -5.71
C ILE A 117 -12.38 11.18 -5.13
N VAL A 118 -12.00 10.26 -4.25
CA VAL A 118 -12.93 9.23 -3.75
C VAL A 118 -14.01 9.79 -2.84
N LYS A 119 -13.63 10.60 -1.85
CA LYS A 119 -14.57 11.21 -0.89
C LYS A 119 -15.71 11.98 -1.56
N PRO A 120 -15.48 12.89 -2.52
CA PRO A 120 -16.58 13.62 -3.17
C PRO A 120 -17.43 12.75 -4.09
N MET A 121 -16.89 11.68 -4.67
CA MET A 121 -17.67 10.76 -5.53
C MET A 121 -18.65 9.89 -4.74
N LEU A 122 -18.34 9.58 -3.48
CA LEU A 122 -19.08 8.63 -2.65
C LEU A 122 -19.77 9.35 -1.47
N PRO A 123 -20.92 10.00 -1.67
CA PRO A 123 -21.64 10.66 -0.59
C PRO A 123 -22.09 9.65 0.47
N GLY A 124 -21.87 9.98 1.75
CA GLY A 124 -22.25 9.12 2.89
C GLY A 124 -21.30 7.95 3.15
N VAL A 125 -20.10 7.95 2.55
CA VAL A 125 -19.06 6.95 2.82
C VAL A 125 -18.35 7.23 4.16
N VAL A 126 -17.99 6.17 4.88
CA VAL A 126 -17.16 6.28 6.08
C VAL A 126 -15.70 6.30 5.66
N ILE A 127 -14.97 7.36 6.02
CA ILE A 127 -13.53 7.49 5.74
C ILE A 127 -12.73 7.35 7.02
N GLY A 128 -11.65 6.60 6.94
CA GLY A 128 -10.69 6.49 8.03
C GLY A 128 -9.31 6.12 7.51
N LYS A 129 -8.44 5.80 8.48
CA LYS A 129 -7.07 5.38 8.20
C LYS A 129 -6.56 4.43 9.27
N PHE A 130 -5.56 3.65 8.92
CA PHE A 130 -4.83 2.80 9.85
C PHE A 130 -3.35 2.70 9.42
N LEU A 131 -2.51 2.18 10.31
CA LEU A 131 -1.10 1.92 10.04
C LEU A 131 -0.88 0.43 9.75
N PHE A 132 0.00 0.12 8.80
CA PHE A 132 0.44 -1.23 8.51
C PHE A 132 1.94 -1.25 8.13
N PRO A 133 2.76 -2.20 8.61
CA PRO A 133 2.42 -3.30 9.51
C PRO A 133 1.94 -2.85 10.90
N SER A 134 1.06 -3.64 11.54
CA SER A 134 0.58 -3.40 12.90
C SER A 134 0.29 -4.72 13.63
N LYS A 135 0.13 -4.65 14.96
CA LYS A 135 -0.21 -5.83 15.78
C LYS A 135 -1.64 -6.35 15.60
N TYR A 136 -2.51 -5.57 14.95
CA TYR A 136 -3.93 -5.89 14.81
C TYR A 136 -4.26 -6.41 13.42
N ILE A 137 -3.78 -5.71 12.39
CA ILE A 137 -4.10 -6.01 10.99
C ILE A 137 -3.02 -6.92 10.43
N LYS A 138 -3.40 -8.12 9.99
CA LYS A 138 -2.47 -9.10 9.41
C LYS A 138 -2.12 -8.79 7.96
N ASP A 139 -3.13 -8.40 7.19
CA ASP A 139 -3.02 -8.01 5.80
C ASP A 139 -4.00 -6.85 5.54
N PRO A 140 -3.52 -5.67 5.11
CA PRO A 140 -4.35 -4.50 4.91
C PRO A 140 -5.31 -4.63 3.72
N LEU A 141 -5.07 -5.60 2.83
CA LEU A 141 -5.84 -5.79 1.59
C LEU A 141 -6.67 -7.08 1.58
N ALA A 142 -6.66 -7.86 2.67
CA ALA A 142 -7.36 -9.13 2.72
C ALA A 142 -8.89 -8.99 2.70
N SER A 143 -9.52 -9.91 1.97
CA SER A 143 -10.98 -10.08 1.89
C SER A 143 -11.42 -11.32 2.66
N ALA A 144 -12.58 -11.22 3.34
CA ALA A 144 -13.23 -12.36 3.98
C ALA A 144 -14.04 -13.23 2.99
N ILE A 145 -14.19 -12.80 1.73
CA ILE A 145 -14.82 -13.62 0.69
C ILE A 145 -13.90 -14.78 0.36
N LYS A 146 -14.39 -16.00 0.59
CA LYS A 146 -13.67 -17.21 0.15
C LYS A 146 -13.78 -17.33 -1.36
N ALA A 147 -12.66 -17.52 -2.04
CA ALA A 147 -12.67 -17.87 -3.46
C ALA A 147 -13.48 -19.16 -3.66
N SER A 148 -14.56 -19.04 -4.43
CA SER A 148 -15.25 -20.21 -4.97
C SER A 148 -14.30 -20.89 -5.97
N PRO A 149 -14.19 -22.23 -6.00
CA PRO A 149 -13.27 -22.96 -6.88
C PRO A 149 -13.45 -22.70 -8.39
N ASN A 150 -14.51 -21.99 -8.79
CA ASN A 150 -14.78 -21.58 -10.18
C ASN A 150 -14.48 -20.10 -10.49
N VAL A 151 -13.86 -19.36 -9.56
CA VAL A 151 -13.43 -17.97 -9.80
C VAL A 151 -11.91 -17.93 -9.67
N PRO A 152 -11.15 -17.52 -10.71
CA PRO A 152 -9.69 -17.47 -10.65
C PRO A 152 -9.27 -16.57 -9.47
N SER A 153 -8.27 -17.06 -8.73
CA SER A 153 -7.77 -16.53 -7.46
C SER A 153 -7.75 -14.99 -7.40
N GLY A 154 -8.49 -14.41 -6.44
CA GLY A 154 -8.73 -12.97 -6.34
C GLY A 154 -10.15 -12.58 -5.95
N ALA A 155 -11.03 -13.55 -5.68
CA ALA A 155 -12.44 -13.34 -5.33
C ALA A 155 -12.62 -12.38 -4.13
N GLY A 156 -12.79 -11.09 -4.41
CA GLY A 156 -12.95 -10.03 -3.42
C GLY A 156 -12.05 -8.82 -3.64
N ILE A 157 -11.00 -8.92 -4.47
CA ILE A 157 -10.15 -7.80 -4.85
C ILE A 157 -10.32 -7.58 -6.35
N TRP A 158 -10.95 -6.46 -6.72
CA TRP A 158 -11.03 -6.08 -8.13
C TRP A 158 -9.76 -5.31 -8.52
N HIS A 159 -9.17 -5.73 -9.64
CA HIS A 159 -8.00 -5.09 -10.22
C HIS A 159 -8.39 -3.82 -10.95
#